data_AF-B0N8K6-F1
#
_entry.id   AF-B0N8K6-F1
#
_cell.length_a   1.000
_cell.length_b   1.000
_cell.length_c   1.000
_cell.angle_alpha   90.00
_cell.angle_beta   90.00
_cell.angle_gamma   90.00
#
_symmetry.space_group_name_H-M   'P 1'
#
loop_
_entity.id
_entity.type
_entity.pdbx_description
1 polymer ?
#
loop_
_entity_poly.entity_id
_entity_poly.type
_entity_poly.pdbx_seq_one_letter_code
_entity_poly.pdbx_strand_id
1 'polypeptide(L)'
;MTNDQVSATLAIIAIIISVFALYQTHKQNKNSQGQIELTIEQSIAQSKYRLTDLMLANDNSERYSIAIKAAKEEYLNTYDSACSKYLDDKVDKERFKKQYHKCIKDIVEDEQFEYKLNSLSSPYKALIKVYNEWNDLEK
;
A
#
# COMPACT_ATOMS: atom_id res chain seq x y z
N MET A 1 38.46 17.67 38.16
CA MET A 1 38.17 16.75 37.03
C MET A 1 39.13 17.11 35.92
N THR A 2 39.96 16.18 35.45
CA THR A 2 40.82 16.45 34.27
C THR A 2 39.94 16.47 33.02
N ASN A 3 40.36 17.18 31.97
CA ASN A 3 39.61 17.25 30.71
C ASN A 3 39.28 15.85 30.15
N ASP A 4 40.18 14.88 30.35
CA ASP A 4 39.98 13.48 29.93
C ASP A 4 38.81 12.79 30.65
N GLN A 5 38.61 13.09 31.94
CA GLN A 5 37.46 12.56 32.69
C GLN A 5 36.14 13.17 32.22
N VAL A 6 36.13 14.47 31.88
CA VAL A 6 34.95 15.13 31.30
C VAL A 6 34.60 14.49 29.95
N SER A 7 35.58 14.32 29.06
CA SER A 7 35.38 13.69 27.76
C SER A 7 34.90 12.24 27.86
N ALA A 8 35.46 11.46 28.79
CA ALA A 8 35.02 10.08 29.02
C ALA A 8 33.55 10.01 29.49
N THR A 9 33.13 10.91 30.40
CA THR A 9 31.74 10.96 30.86
C THR A 9 30.75 11.36 29.76
N LEU A 10 31.11 12.34 28.93
CA LEU A 10 30.30 12.75 27.78
C LEU A 10 30.14 11.62 26.76
N ALA A 11 31.21 10.85 26.51
CA ALA A 11 31.16 9.69 25.61
C ALA A 11 30.21 8.61 26.13
N ILE A 12 30.24 8.29 27.43
CA ILE A 12 29.33 7.31 28.03
C ILE A 12 27.87 7.76 27.90
N ILE A 13 27.58 9.04 28.18
CA ILE A 13 26.23 9.61 28.03
C ILE A 13 25.76 9.53 26.57
N ALA A 14 26.63 9.86 25.61
CA ALA A 14 26.31 9.78 24.18
C ALA A 14 25.97 8.35 23.73
N ILE A 15 26.68 7.33 24.24
CA ILE A 15 26.38 5.92 23.96
C ILE A 15 25.00 5.55 24.50
N ILE A 16 24.67 5.95 25.73
CA ILE A 16 23.35 5.67 26.35
C ILE A 16 22.22 6.31 25.53
N ILE A 17 22.38 7.58 25.12
CA ILE A 17 21.41 8.28 24.27
C ILE A 17 21.24 7.56 22.93
N SER A 18 22.34 7.11 22.32
CA SER A 18 22.31 6.41 21.03
C SER A 18 21.58 5.07 21.12
N VAL A 19 21.83 4.30 22.18
CA VAL A 19 21.12 3.02 22.41
C VAL A 19 19.63 3.26 22.63
N PHE A 20 19.26 4.28 23.41
CA PHE A 20 17.86 4.65 23.62
C PHE A 20 17.18 5.13 22.33
N ALA A 21 17.89 5.90 21.50
CA ALA A 21 17.40 6.36 20.20
C ALA A 21 17.12 5.18 19.26
N LEU A 22 18.03 4.21 19.14
CA LEU A 22 17.84 3.00 18.32
C LEU A 22 16.60 2.22 18.76
N TYR A 23 16.39 2.06 20.06
CA TYR A 23 15.20 1.40 20.59
C TYR A 23 13.91 2.13 20.19
N GLN A 24 13.89 3.45 20.31
CA GLN A 24 12.74 4.27 19.91
C GLN A 24 12.50 4.20 18.39
N THR A 25 13.55 4.19 17.56
CA THR A 25 13.44 4.05 16.10
C THR A 25 12.81 2.71 15.72
N HIS A 26 13.19 1.60 16.36
CA HIS A 26 12.55 0.31 16.11
C HIS A 26 11.05 0.33 16.43
N LYS A 27 10.65 0.99 17.53
CA LYS A 27 9.24 1.15 17.88
C LYS A 27 8.50 2.06 16.90
N GLN A 28 9.12 3.16 16.48
CA GLN A 28 8.56 4.09 15.48
C GLN A 28 8.33 3.40 14.13
N ASN A 29 9.23 2.51 13.70
CA ASN A 29 9.06 1.75 12.45
C ASN A 29 7.79 0.90 12.45
N LYS A 30 7.49 0.20 13.56
CA LYS A 30 6.25 -0.59 13.68
C LYS A 30 5.00 0.29 13.68
N ASN A 31 5.04 1.42 14.38
CA ASN A 31 3.93 2.36 14.37
C ASN A 31 3.70 2.96 12.97
N SER A 32 4.78 3.27 12.25
CA SER A 32 4.72 3.76 10.87
C SER A 32 4.09 2.72 9.94
N GLN A 33 4.47 1.44 10.06
CA GLN A 33 3.85 0.35 9.31
C GLN A 33 2.34 0.26 9.57
N GLY A 34 1.89 0.34 10.83
CA GLY A 34 0.46 0.35 11.16
C GLY A 34 -0.30 1.54 10.55
N GLN A 35 0.32 2.73 10.50
CA GLN A 35 -0.27 3.89 9.84
C GLN A 35 -0.40 3.70 8.33
N ILE A 36 0.61 3.08 7.70
CA ILE A 36 0.59 2.75 6.27
C ILE A 36 -0.55 1.78 5.98
N GLU A 37 -0.71 0.72 6.79
CA GLU A 37 -1.79 -0.27 6.64
C GLU A 37 -3.18 0.37 6.78
N LEU A 38 -3.39 1.22 7.80
CA LEU A 38 -4.63 1.98 7.96
C LEU A 38 -4.92 2.90 6.76
N THR A 39 -3.89 3.56 6.23
CA THR A 39 -4.03 4.45 5.06
C THR A 39 -4.43 3.66 3.81
N ILE A 40 -3.87 2.46 3.62
CA ILE A 40 -4.28 1.55 2.54
C ILE A 40 -5.74 1.14 2.72
N GLU A 41 -6.13 0.73 3.92
CA GLU A 41 -7.50 0.30 4.20
C GLU A 41 -8.52 1.42 3.92
N GLN A 42 -8.24 2.64 4.39
CA GLN A 42 -9.09 3.81 4.16
C GLN A 42 -9.20 4.18 2.68
N SER A 43 -8.07 4.20 1.95
CA SER A 43 -8.07 4.55 0.52
C SER A 43 -8.80 3.50 -0.33
N ILE A 44 -8.61 2.21 -0.04
CA ILE A 44 -9.36 1.13 -0.71
C ILE A 44 -10.86 1.25 -0.40
N ALA A 45 -11.22 1.46 0.86
CA ALA A 45 -12.62 1.62 1.24
C ALA A 45 -13.26 2.82 0.52
N GLN A 46 -12.59 3.98 0.52
CA GLN A 46 -13.09 5.19 -0.12
C GLN A 46 -13.28 5.04 -1.64
N SER A 47 -12.26 4.51 -2.33
CA SER A 47 -12.35 4.30 -3.78
C SER A 47 -13.44 3.29 -4.15
N LYS A 48 -13.60 2.21 -3.35
CA LYS A 48 -14.68 1.22 -3.52
C LYS A 48 -16.06 1.84 -3.30
N TYR A 49 -16.25 2.60 -2.22
CA TYR A 49 -17.53 3.26 -1.96
C TYR A 49 -17.89 4.23 -3.07
N ARG A 50 -16.94 5.05 -3.54
CA ARG A 50 -17.19 5.99 -4.63
C ARG A 50 -17.59 5.29 -5.93
N LEU A 51 -16.88 4.21 -6.29
CA LEU A 51 -17.21 3.45 -7.50
C LEU A 51 -18.60 2.80 -7.39
N THR A 52 -18.91 2.22 -6.23
CA THR A 52 -20.19 1.56 -5.97
C THR A 52 -21.35 2.55 -5.98
N ASP A 53 -21.19 3.69 -5.29
CA ASP A 53 -22.20 4.75 -5.23
C ASP A 53 -22.55 5.28 -6.62
N LEU A 54 -21.51 5.53 -7.44
CA LEU A 54 -21.73 5.88 -8.84
C LEU A 54 -22.47 4.77 -9.56
N MET A 55 -22.01 3.51 -9.55
CA MET A 55 -22.69 2.40 -10.24
C MET A 55 -24.16 2.22 -9.84
N LEU A 56 -24.53 2.53 -8.60
CA LEU A 56 -25.91 2.43 -8.11
C LEU A 56 -26.81 3.59 -8.52
N ALA A 57 -26.26 4.79 -8.77
CA ALA A 57 -27.04 5.96 -9.13
C ALA A 57 -27.72 5.86 -10.51
N ASN A 58 -27.28 4.93 -11.38
CA ASN A 58 -27.92 4.56 -12.66
C ASN A 58 -28.35 5.76 -13.52
N ASP A 59 -27.46 6.75 -13.66
CA ASP A 59 -27.62 7.92 -14.53
C ASP A 59 -26.98 7.62 -15.90
N ASN A 60 -27.56 8.13 -16.99
CA ASN A 60 -27.02 7.97 -18.34
C ASN A 60 -26.39 9.26 -18.88
N SER A 61 -26.18 10.28 -18.03
CA SER A 61 -25.53 11.51 -18.43
C SER A 61 -24.06 11.29 -18.80
N GLU A 62 -23.55 12.09 -19.75
CA GLU A 62 -22.14 12.08 -20.13
C GLU A 62 -21.22 12.40 -18.94
N ARG A 63 -21.67 13.29 -18.05
CA ARG A 63 -20.94 13.62 -16.82
C ARG A 63 -20.79 12.41 -15.91
N TYR A 64 -21.84 11.61 -15.81
CA TYR A 64 -21.82 10.40 -15.02
C TYR A 64 -20.90 9.33 -15.61
N SER A 65 -20.89 9.15 -16.94
CA SER A 65 -19.97 8.19 -17.57
C SER A 65 -18.49 8.59 -17.38
N ILE A 66 -18.18 9.89 -17.44
CA ILE A 66 -16.86 10.44 -17.10
C ILE A 66 -16.52 10.15 -15.64
N ALA A 67 -17.46 10.38 -14.72
CA ALA A 67 -17.27 10.13 -13.29
C ALA A 67 -17.01 8.65 -12.99
N ILE A 68 -17.76 7.72 -13.60
CA ILE A 68 -17.51 6.27 -13.48
C ILE A 68 -16.11 5.92 -13.98
N LYS A 69 -15.71 6.45 -15.14
CA LYS A 69 -14.37 6.17 -15.70
C LYS A 69 -13.27 6.64 -14.75
N ALA A 70 -13.41 7.83 -14.18
CA ALA A 70 -12.48 8.35 -13.18
C ALA A 70 -12.50 7.53 -11.88
N ALA A 71 -13.67 7.04 -11.45
CA ALA A 71 -13.80 6.17 -10.29
C ALA A 71 -13.11 4.82 -10.48
N LYS A 72 -13.27 4.19 -11.64
CA LYS A 72 -12.55 2.98 -12.03
C LYS A 72 -11.03 3.18 -12.06
N GLU A 73 -10.59 4.31 -12.61
CA GLU A 73 -9.17 4.69 -12.64
C GLU A 73 -8.58 4.83 -11.24
N GLU A 74 -9.25 5.57 -10.35
CA GLU A 74 -8.80 5.73 -8.95
C GLU A 74 -8.81 4.40 -8.18
N TYR A 75 -9.81 3.55 -8.44
CA TYR A 75 -9.89 2.23 -7.83
C TYR A 75 -8.66 1.37 -8.19
N LEU A 76 -8.32 1.29 -9.48
CA LEU A 76 -7.11 0.57 -9.93
C LEU A 76 -5.82 1.21 -9.38
N ASN A 77 -5.69 2.53 -9.42
CA ASN A 77 -4.52 3.24 -8.89
C ASN A 77 -4.33 3.01 -7.38
N THR A 78 -5.43 2.91 -6.64
CA THR A 78 -5.40 2.64 -5.20
C THR A 78 -4.83 1.25 -4.93
N TYR A 79 -5.31 0.23 -5.66
CA TYR A 79 -4.79 -1.14 -5.53
C TYR A 79 -3.36 -1.27 -6.01
N ASP A 80 -2.97 -0.61 -7.11
CA ASP A 80 -1.58 -0.61 -7.57
C ASP A 80 -0.64 0.06 -6.54
N SER A 81 -1.05 1.20 -5.97
CA SER A 81 -0.30 1.86 -4.90
C SER A 81 -0.19 1.02 -3.63
N ALA A 82 -1.24 0.26 -3.28
CA ALA A 82 -1.20 -0.68 -2.15
C ALA A 82 -0.25 -1.85 -2.44
N CYS A 83 -0.29 -2.42 -3.64
CA CYS A 83 0.60 -3.49 -4.08
C CYS A 83 2.06 -3.02 -4.13
N SER A 84 2.33 -1.78 -4.52
CA SER A 84 3.67 -1.20 -4.49
C SER A 84 4.25 -1.19 -3.07
N LYS A 85 3.45 -0.79 -2.07
CA LYS A 85 3.85 -0.83 -0.65
C LYS A 85 4.10 -2.26 -0.15
N TYR A 86 3.35 -3.24 -0.64
CA TYR A 86 3.59 -4.66 -0.39
C TYR A 86 4.93 -5.13 -0.96
N LEU A 87 5.22 -4.78 -2.21
CA LEU A 87 6.47 -5.14 -2.88
C LEU A 87 7.70 -4.49 -2.21
N ASP A 88 7.53 -3.29 -1.65
CA ASP A 88 8.56 -2.52 -0.94
C ASP A 88 8.74 -2.92 0.54
N ASP A 89 8.13 -4.02 0.99
CA ASP A 89 8.16 -4.51 2.38
C ASP A 89 7.72 -3.45 3.42
N LYS A 90 6.80 -2.55 3.05
CA LYS A 90 6.29 -1.47 3.92
C LYS A 90 5.07 -1.87 4.76
N VAL A 91 4.56 -3.08 4.55
CA VAL A 91 3.39 -3.66 5.22
C VAL A 91 3.68 -5.11 5.57
N ASP A 92 2.90 -5.68 6.50
CA ASP A 92 3.01 -7.11 6.82
C ASP A 92 2.48 -7.93 5.63
N LYS A 93 3.38 -8.68 4.97
CA LYS A 93 3.04 -9.41 3.73
C LYS A 93 1.97 -10.48 3.93
N GLU A 94 2.04 -11.23 5.02
CA GLU A 94 1.08 -12.30 5.31
C GLU A 94 -0.31 -11.73 5.58
N ARG A 95 -0.38 -10.68 6.39
CA ARG A 95 -1.63 -9.96 6.69
C ARG A 95 -2.20 -9.32 5.44
N PHE A 96 -1.37 -8.65 4.64
CA PHE A 96 -1.78 -8.00 3.41
C PHE A 96 -2.36 -9.02 2.42
N LYS A 97 -1.67 -10.15 2.19
CA LYS A 97 -2.16 -11.22 1.32
C LYS A 97 -3.48 -11.79 1.84
N LYS A 98 -3.57 -12.11 3.13
CA LYS A 98 -4.81 -12.61 3.74
C LYS A 98 -6.00 -11.66 3.52
N GLN A 99 -5.75 -10.35 3.61
CA GLN A 99 -6.80 -9.34 3.49
C GLN A 99 -7.22 -9.08 2.03
N TYR A 100 -6.26 -9.03 1.10
CA TYR A 100 -6.49 -8.49 -0.24
C TYR A 100 -6.33 -9.50 -1.39
N HIS A 101 -5.90 -10.74 -1.13
CA HIS A 101 -5.69 -11.76 -2.18
C HIS A 101 -6.91 -11.96 -3.06
N LYS A 102 -8.09 -12.19 -2.46
CA LYS A 102 -9.34 -12.33 -3.21
C LYS A 102 -9.66 -11.08 -4.03
N CYS A 103 -9.61 -9.90 -3.41
CA CYS A 103 -9.93 -8.66 -4.11
C CYS A 103 -9.01 -8.40 -5.30
N ILE A 104 -7.70 -8.63 -5.13
CA ILE A 104 -6.72 -8.44 -6.21
C ILE A 104 -6.97 -9.45 -7.35
N LYS A 105 -7.27 -10.70 -7.01
CA LYS A 105 -7.66 -11.71 -8.00
C LYS A 105 -8.92 -11.28 -8.76
N ASP A 106 -9.98 -10.93 -8.04
CA ASP A 106 -11.25 -10.51 -8.62
C ASP A 106 -11.07 -9.28 -9.53
N ILE A 107 -10.16 -8.34 -9.20
CA ILE A 107 -9.87 -7.16 -10.04
C ILE A 107 -9.14 -7.54 -11.32
N VAL A 108 -8.11 -8.39 -11.23
CA VAL A 108 -7.26 -8.72 -12.38
C VAL A 108 -8.00 -9.64 -13.36
N GLU A 109 -8.88 -10.50 -12.87
CA GLU A 109 -9.68 -11.41 -13.68
C GLU A 109 -11.00 -10.77 -14.19
N ASP A 110 -11.33 -9.53 -13.79
CA ASP A 110 -12.53 -8.83 -14.26
C ASP A 110 -12.35 -8.28 -15.69
N GLU A 111 -13.22 -8.73 -16.60
CA GLU A 111 -13.30 -8.29 -18.00
C GLU A 111 -13.36 -6.76 -18.15
N GLN A 112 -13.94 -6.04 -17.17
CA GLN A 112 -14.04 -4.58 -17.19
C GLN A 112 -12.68 -3.88 -17.10
N PHE A 113 -11.64 -4.56 -16.61
CA PHE A 113 -10.30 -4.01 -16.45
C PHE A 113 -9.27 -4.67 -17.38
N GLU A 114 -9.67 -5.70 -18.12
CA GLU A 114 -8.81 -6.51 -18.96
C GLU A 114 -7.94 -5.66 -19.91
N TYR A 115 -8.55 -4.70 -20.62
CA TYR A 115 -7.86 -3.83 -21.57
C TYR A 115 -6.71 -3.00 -20.95
N LYS A 116 -6.79 -2.73 -19.64
CA LYS A 116 -5.78 -1.99 -18.89
C LYS A 116 -4.73 -2.89 -18.27
N LEU A 117 -5.10 -4.09 -17.87
CA LEU A 117 -4.24 -4.99 -17.09
C LEU A 117 -3.48 -5.98 -17.99
N ASN A 118 -4.05 -6.39 -19.13
CA ASN A 118 -3.40 -7.31 -20.08
C ASN A 118 -2.52 -6.62 -21.13
N SER A 119 -2.33 -5.29 -21.03
CA SER A 119 -1.41 -4.57 -21.91
C SER A 119 0.04 -4.70 -21.47
N LEU A 120 0.95 -4.98 -22.40
CA LEU A 120 2.41 -4.93 -22.17
C LEU A 120 2.88 -3.58 -21.59
N SER A 121 2.12 -2.51 -21.84
CA SER A 121 2.38 -1.16 -21.33
C SER A 121 1.44 -0.76 -20.19
N SER A 122 0.87 -1.74 -19.46
CA SER A 122 -0.04 -1.44 -18.34
C SER A 122 0.63 -0.49 -17.33
N PRO A 123 -0.07 0.57 -16.87
CA PRO A 123 0.43 1.41 -15.81
C PRO A 123 0.34 0.73 -14.42
N TYR A 124 -0.46 -0.32 -14.27
CA TYR A 124 -0.73 -0.99 -12.97
C TYR A 124 0.21 -2.19 -12.72
N LYS A 125 1.52 -1.94 -12.83
CA LYS A 125 2.53 -3.00 -12.80
C LYS A 125 2.65 -3.68 -11.44
N ALA A 126 2.47 -2.94 -10.35
CA ALA A 126 2.59 -3.50 -9.01
C ALA A 126 1.42 -4.44 -8.73
N LEU A 127 0.20 -4.04 -9.13
CA LEU A 127 -1.00 -4.89 -9.02
C LEU A 127 -0.81 -6.22 -9.77
N ILE A 128 -0.40 -6.18 -11.04
CA ILE A 128 -0.17 -7.37 -11.86
C ILE A 128 0.92 -8.25 -11.26
N LYS A 129 2.03 -7.65 -10.82
CA LYS A 129 3.16 -8.39 -10.24
C LYS A 129 2.76 -9.14 -8.96
N VAL A 130 2.00 -8.49 -8.07
CA VAL A 130 1.50 -9.11 -6.84
C VAL A 130 0.49 -10.22 -7.14
N TYR A 131 -0.41 -10.00 -8.12
CA TYR A 131 -1.33 -11.04 -8.58
C TYR A 131 -0.58 -12.28 -9.09
N ASN A 132 0.43 -12.10 -9.94
CA ASN A 132 1.24 -13.21 -10.44
C ASN A 132 2.01 -13.88 -9.29
N GLU A 133 2.62 -13.13 -8.38
CA GLU A 133 3.33 -13.69 -7.22
C GLU A 133 2.44 -14.62 -6.37
N TRP A 134 1.13 -14.36 -6.31
CA TRP A 134 0.21 -15.12 -5.48
C TRP A 134 -0.54 -16.25 -6.19
N ASN A 135 -0.67 -16.18 -7.52
CA ASN A 135 -1.52 -17.09 -8.30
C ASN A 135 -0.77 -17.88 -9.38
N ASP A 136 0.47 -17.49 -9.69
CA ASP A 136 1.32 -18.25 -10.61
C ASP A 136 1.90 -19.46 -9.87
N LEU A 137 1.33 -20.63 -10.14
CA LEU A 137 1.64 -21.90 -9.46
C LEU A 137 2.91 -22.58 -10.02
N GLU A 138 3.57 -22.01 -11.04
CA GLU A 138 4.76 -22.56 -11.70
C GLU A 138 6.10 -22.01 -11.14
N LYS A 139 6.26 -21.96 -9.81
CA LYS A 139 7.57 -21.76 -9.17
C LYS A 139 8.01 -22.92 -8.30
#